data_AF-A0A973AIJ2-F1
#
_entry.id   AF-A0A973AIJ2-F1
#
_cell.length_a   1.000
_cell.length_b   1.000
_cell.length_c   1.000
_cell.angle_alpha   90.00
_cell.angle_beta   90.00
_cell.angle_gamma   90.00
#
_symmetry.space_group_name_H-M   'P 1'
#
loop_
_entity.id
_entity.type
_entity.pdbx_description
1 polymer ?
#
loop_
_entity_poly.entity_id
_entity_poly.type
_entity_poly.pdbx_seq_one_letter_code
_entity_poly.pdbx_strand_id
1 'polypeptide(L)'
;MIHELRIYHTTPGKMPELLKRFDTITLKIWERFGIRQAGFWTVLVGENNQDLYYLLEWESLAEREEKFTAFTVDPEWLEKRAGTEVNGPLVQSITNTILQPTSFSSVK
;
A
#
# COMPACT_ATOMS: atom_id res chain seq x y z
N MET A 1 -9.55 -12.86 10.21
CA MET A 1 -8.90 -11.85 9.36
C MET A 1 -8.24 -10.77 10.22
N ILE A 2 -7.15 -10.20 9.73
CA ILE A 2 -6.42 -9.04 10.28
C ILE A 2 -6.27 -7.99 9.18
N HIS A 3 -6.02 -6.75 9.56
CA HIS A 3 -5.81 -5.65 8.62
C HIS A 3 -4.41 -5.08 8.77
N GLU A 4 -3.80 -4.64 7.67
CA GLU A 4 -2.54 -3.89 7.71
C GLU A 4 -2.81 -2.46 7.25
N LEU A 5 -2.80 -1.52 8.19
CA LEU A 5 -2.77 -0.09 7.87
C LEU A 5 -1.38 0.26 7.40
N ARG A 6 -1.29 0.93 6.25
CA ARG A 6 -0.04 1.43 5.69
C ARG A 6 -0.18 2.92 5.42
N ILE A 7 0.79 3.67 5.90
CA ILE A 7 0.89 5.11 5.71
C ILE A 7 2.18 5.34 4.92
N TYR A 8 2.03 5.88 3.71
CA TYR A 8 3.15 6.26 2.87
C TYR A 8 3.35 7.76 3.02
N HIS A 9 4.48 8.14 3.60
CA HIS A 9 4.91 9.52 3.68
C HIS A 9 5.54 9.89 2.34
N THR A 10 4.74 10.56 1.50
CA THR A 10 5.08 10.81 0.10
C THR A 10 6.14 11.89 0.01
N THR A 11 7.06 11.77 -0.94
CA THR A 11 7.99 12.86 -1.26
C THR A 11 7.20 14.11 -1.69
N PRO A 12 7.57 15.33 -1.23
CA PRO A 12 6.90 16.56 -1.62
C PRO A 12 6.71 16.68 -3.14
N GLY A 13 5.46 16.92 -3.54
CA GLY A 13 5.08 17.06 -4.95
C GLY A 13 4.93 15.75 -5.74
N LYS A 14 5.16 14.58 -5.14
CA LYS A 14 5.12 13.27 -5.84
C LYS A 14 3.81 12.47 -5.64
N MET A 15 2.82 13.02 -4.94
CA MET A 15 1.54 12.36 -4.69
C MET A 15 0.81 11.96 -5.99
N PRO A 16 0.69 12.83 -7.01
CA PRO A 16 0.02 12.45 -8.26
C PRO A 16 0.67 11.23 -8.95
N GLU A 17 2.01 11.17 -8.99
CA GLU A 17 2.75 10.04 -9.56
C GLU A 17 2.60 8.77 -8.73
N LEU A 18 2.58 8.90 -7.40
CA LEU A 18 2.33 7.76 -6.50
C LEU A 18 0.94 7.17 -6.71
N LEU A 19 -0.10 8.01 -6.77
CA LEU A 19 -1.47 7.58 -7.03
C LEU A 19 -1.59 6.92 -8.41
N LYS A 20 -0.99 7.52 -9.44
CA LYS A 20 -0.96 6.94 -10.79
C LYS A 20 -0.29 5.57 -10.81
N ARG A 21 0.80 5.38 -10.05
CA ARG A 21 1.46 4.07 -9.93
C ARG A 21 0.54 3.03 -9.30
N PHE A 22 -0.20 3.38 -8.25
CA PHE A 22 -1.16 2.47 -7.66
C PHE A 22 -2.25 2.06 -8.65
N ASP A 23 -2.91 3.04 -9.26
CA ASP A 23 -4.02 2.84 -10.19
C ASP A 23 -3.63 2.04 -11.44
N THR A 24 -2.48 2.35 -12.03
CA THR A 24 -2.11 1.79 -13.33
C THR A 24 -1.24 0.53 -13.26
N ILE A 25 -0.53 0.31 -12.15
CA ILE A 25 0.51 -0.73 -12.00
C ILE A 25 0.26 -1.57 -10.75
N THR A 26 0.41 -1.00 -9.55
CA THR A 26 0.52 -1.78 -8.31
C THR A 26 -0.73 -2.61 -8.05
N LEU A 27 -1.94 -2.05 -8.23
CA LEU A 27 -3.18 -2.78 -7.97
C LEU A 27 -3.36 -3.98 -8.91
N LYS A 28 -2.98 -3.85 -10.19
CA LYS A 28 -3.04 -4.96 -11.16
C LYS A 28 -2.06 -6.09 -10.82
N ILE A 29 -0.87 -5.73 -10.30
CA ILE A 29 0.10 -6.73 -9.83
C ILE A 29 -0.44 -7.39 -8.56
N TRP A 30 -1.04 -6.64 -7.64
CA TRP A 30 -1.65 -7.17 -6.43
C TRP A 30 -2.80 -8.14 -6.71
N GLU A 31 -3.61 -7.89 -7.74
CA GLU A 31 -4.64 -8.83 -8.20
C GLU A 31 -4.06 -10.21 -8.52
N ARG A 32 -2.89 -10.29 -9.18
CA ARG A 32 -2.20 -11.55 -9.50
C ARG A 32 -1.78 -12.33 -8.23
N PHE A 33 -1.42 -11.62 -7.17
CA PHE A 33 -1.02 -12.20 -5.88
C PHE A 33 -2.20 -12.39 -4.91
N GLY A 34 -3.40 -11.94 -5.28
CA GLY A 34 -4.56 -11.95 -4.40
C GLY A 34 -4.37 -11.11 -3.14
N ILE A 35 -3.66 -9.98 -3.23
CA ILE A 35 -3.55 -8.98 -2.16
C ILE A 35 -4.81 -8.12 -2.21
N ARG A 36 -5.53 -8.03 -1.09
CA ARG A 36 -6.84 -7.38 -0.99
C ARG A 36 -6.72 -6.04 -0.30
N GLN A 37 -7.27 -4.99 -0.92
CA GLN A 37 -7.31 -3.64 -0.35
C GLN A 37 -8.73 -3.31 0.13
N ALA A 38 -8.83 -2.82 1.37
CA ALA A 38 -10.07 -2.36 1.99
C ALA A 38 -10.35 -0.86 1.74
N GLY A 39 -9.34 -0.11 1.29
CA GLY A 39 -9.50 1.27 0.85
C GLY A 39 -8.19 2.06 0.81
N PHE A 40 -8.26 3.22 0.15
CA PHE A 40 -7.19 4.21 -0.01
C PHE A 40 -7.73 5.61 0.24
N TRP A 41 -6.95 6.45 0.90
CA TRP A 41 -7.30 7.83 1.25
C TRP A 41 -6.09 8.75 1.18
N THR A 42 -6.25 9.91 0.57
CA THR A 42 -5.37 11.06 0.80
C THR A 42 -5.88 11.87 1.99
N VAL A 43 -4.98 12.54 2.70
CA VAL A 43 -5.36 13.38 3.84
C VAL A 43 -5.94 14.71 3.35
N LEU A 44 -7.27 14.85 3.50
CA LEU A 44 -7.96 16.11 3.20
C LEU A 44 -7.74 17.16 4.30
N VAL A 45 -7.84 16.74 5.57
CA VAL A 45 -7.54 17.54 6.77
C VAL A 45 -6.90 16.59 7.78
N GLY A 46 -5.75 16.95 8.33
CA GLY A 46 -5.03 16.09 9.28
C GLY A 46 -3.58 16.52 9.51
N GLU A 47 -2.79 15.63 10.09
CA GLU A 47 -1.40 15.87 10.49
C GLU A 47 -0.50 16.19 9.29
N ASN A 48 -0.61 15.42 8.21
CA ASN A 48 0.22 15.60 7.03
C ASN A 48 -0.57 15.33 5.74
N ASN A 49 -0.74 16.37 4.91
CA ASN A 49 -1.43 16.27 3.61
C ASN A 49 -0.61 15.55 2.52
N GLN A 50 0.64 15.17 2.81
CA GLN A 50 1.49 14.37 1.93
C GLN A 50 1.41 12.87 2.21
N ASP A 51 0.56 12.45 3.14
CA ASP A 51 0.40 11.05 3.47
C ASP A 51 -0.67 10.38 2.60
N LEU A 52 -0.36 9.17 2.13
CA LEU A 52 -1.31 8.25 1.54
C LEU A 52 -1.60 7.13 2.54
N TYR A 53 -2.85 7.04 2.98
CA TYR A 53 -3.35 6.00 3.86
C TYR A 53 -3.99 4.91 3.02
N TYR A 54 -3.70 3.65 3.35
CA TYR A 54 -4.45 2.54 2.79
C TYR A 54 -4.45 1.33 3.70
N LEU A 55 -5.47 0.50 3.53
CA LEU A 55 -5.72 -0.65 4.39
C LEU A 55 -5.74 -1.92 3.55
N LEU A 56 -4.97 -2.93 3.98
CA LEU A 56 -4.97 -4.26 3.36
C LEU A 56 -5.63 -5.28 4.28
N GLU A 57 -6.23 -6.30 3.68
CA GLU A 57 -6.90 -7.40 4.38
C GLU A 57 -6.11 -8.69 4.24
N TRP A 58 -5.93 -9.39 5.35
CA TRP A 58 -5.22 -10.67 5.41
C TRP A 58 -6.02 -11.69 6.23
N GLU A 59 -6.01 -12.95 5.81
CA GLU A 59 -6.56 -14.07 6.57
C GLU A 59 -5.73 -14.32 7.84
N SER A 60 -4.40 -14.16 7.72
CA SER A 60 -3.43 -14.39 8.78
C SER A 60 -2.11 -13.65 8.51
N LEU A 61 -1.23 -13.61 9.53
CA LEU A 61 0.13 -13.09 9.36
C LEU A 61 0.95 -13.93 8.36
N ALA A 62 0.71 -15.24 8.30
CA ALA A 62 1.38 -16.14 7.36
C ALA A 62 1.01 -15.82 5.91
N GLU A 63 -0.29 -15.62 5.61
CA GLU A 63 -0.73 -15.22 4.27
C GLU A 63 -0.12 -13.87 3.87
N ARG A 64 -0.08 -12.92 4.82
CA ARG A 64 0.55 -11.61 4.61
C ARG A 64 2.03 -11.75 4.26
N GLU A 65 2.77 -12.56 5.02
CA GLU A 65 4.19 -12.78 4.77
C GLU A 65 4.44 -13.42 3.41
N GLU A 66 3.71 -14.48 3.07
CA GLU A 66 3.82 -15.17 1.79
C GLU A 66 3.54 -14.24 0.62
N LYS A 67 2.36 -13.61 0.59
CA LYS A 67 1.92 -12.79 -0.54
C LYS A 67 2.72 -11.51 -0.69
N PHE A 68 2.98 -10.83 0.43
CA PHE A 68 3.70 -9.56 0.37
C PHE A 68 5.17 -9.77 0.02
N THR A 69 5.80 -10.86 0.48
CA THR A 69 7.16 -11.22 0.07
C THR A 69 7.22 -11.59 -1.40
N ALA A 70 6.27 -12.38 -1.90
CA ALA A 70 6.20 -12.70 -3.32
C ALA A 70 6.05 -11.44 -4.19
N PHE A 71 5.19 -10.49 -3.76
CA PHE A 71 5.02 -9.21 -4.43
C PHE A 71 6.31 -8.36 -4.43
N THR A 72 7.02 -8.24 -3.30
CA THR A 72 8.18 -7.34 -3.21
C THR A 72 9.36 -7.79 -4.05
N VAL A 73 9.46 -9.09 -4.36
CA VAL A 73 10.51 -9.66 -5.21
C VAL A 73 10.07 -9.93 -6.64
N ASP A 74 8.81 -9.64 -7.00
CA ASP A 74 8.30 -9.82 -8.36
C ASP A 74 9.12 -8.97 -9.37
N PRO A 75 9.70 -9.59 -10.42
CA PRO A 75 10.56 -8.86 -11.35
C PRO A 75 9.84 -7.74 -12.11
N GLU A 76 8.56 -7.93 -12.46
CA GLU A 76 7.75 -6.88 -13.12
C GLU A 76 7.54 -5.71 -12.16
N TRP A 77 7.19 -5.96 -10.90
CA TRP A 77 7.10 -4.92 -9.89
C TRP A 77 8.40 -4.14 -9.73
N LEU A 78 9.54 -4.83 -9.62
CA LEU A 78 10.85 -4.19 -9.47
C LEU A 78 11.20 -3.30 -10.67
N GLU A 79 10.97 -3.79 -11.89
CA GLU A 79 11.18 -3.03 -13.12
C GLU A 79 10.27 -1.78 -13.18
N LYS A 80 8.97 -1.98 -12.97
CA LYS A 80 7.98 -0.89 -13.02
C LYS A 80 8.23 0.15 -11.93
N ARG A 81 8.57 -0.29 -10.71
CA ARG A 81 8.93 0.61 -9.60
C ARG A 81 10.11 1.47 -9.99
N ALA A 82 11.20 0.87 -10.49
CA ALA A 82 12.36 1.61 -10.94
C ALA A 82 12.00 2.64 -12.03
N GLY A 83 11.17 2.26 -13.00
CA GLY A 83 10.67 3.16 -14.04
C GLY A 83 9.85 4.34 -13.50
N THR A 84 9.05 4.14 -12.45
CA THR A 84 8.31 5.23 -11.80
C THR A 84 9.15 6.13 -10.90
N GLU A 85 10.34 5.67 -10.49
CA GLU A 85 11.23 6.36 -9.54
C GLU A 85 12.50 6.93 -10.20
N VAL A 86 12.55 7.00 -11.54
CA VAL A 86 13.67 7.59 -12.30
C VAL A 86 13.96 9.04 -11.91
N ASN A 87 12.93 9.78 -11.48
CA ASN A 87 13.02 11.17 -11.04
C ASN A 87 13.03 11.29 -9.51
N GLY A 88 13.62 10.29 -8.84
CA GLY A 88 13.70 10.18 -7.39
C GLY A 88 12.58 9.35 -6.76
N PRO A 89 12.72 9.01 -5.47
CA PRO A 89 11.77 8.17 -4.76
C PRO A 89 10.41 8.85 -4.64
N LEU A 90 9.32 8.11 -4.87
CA LEU A 90 7.96 8.62 -4.66
C LEU A 90 7.57 8.65 -3.17
N VAL A 91 8.16 7.78 -2.36
CA VAL A 91 7.85 7.62 -0.93
C VAL A 91 9.14 7.77 -0.12
N GLN A 92 9.12 8.60 0.92
CA GLN A 92 10.28 8.83 1.79
C GLN A 92 10.39 7.77 2.87
N SER A 93 9.26 7.44 3.49
CA SER A 93 9.17 6.45 4.56
C SER A 93 7.78 5.82 4.57
N ILE A 94 7.71 4.66 5.22
CA ILE A 94 6.49 3.86 5.34
C ILE A 94 6.32 3.51 6.81
N THR A 95 5.11 3.73 7.32
CA THR A 95 4.68 3.16 8.60
C THR A 95 3.63 2.09 8.31
N ASN A 96 3.73 0.94 8.99
CA ASN A 96 2.73 -0.09 8.92
C ASN A 96 2.27 -0.52 10.32
N THR A 97 1.01 -0.93 10.43
CA THR A 97 0.41 -1.41 11.69
C THR A 97 -0.54 -2.55 11.39
N ILE A 98 -0.36 -3.66 12.10
CA ILE A 98 -1.29 -4.80 12.04
C ILE A 98 -2.40 -4.58 13.05
N LEU A 99 -3.64 -4.61 12.58
CA LEU A 99 -4.85 -4.32 13.32
C LEU A 99 -5.72 -5.58 13.39
N GLN A 100 -6.12 -5.95 14.61
CA GLN A 100 -7.15 -6.95 14.84
C GLN A 100 -8.51 -6.24 14.95
N PRO A 101 -9.49 -6.52 14.06
CA PRO A 101 -10.82 -5.94 14.22
C PRO A 101 -11.47 -6.39 15.53
N THR A 102 -12.18 -5.48 16.19
CA THR A 102 -13.03 -5.81 17.35
C THR A 102 -14.29 -6.55 16.91
N SER A 103 -15.01 -7.17 17.86
CA SER A 103 -16.22 -7.96 17.57
C SER A 103 -17.38 -7.17 16.95
N PHE A 104 -17.39 -5.85 17.13
CA PHE A 104 -18.41 -4.93 16.61
C PHE A 104 -17.94 -4.14 15.37
N SER A 105 -16.72 -4.40 14.88
CA SER A 105 -16.22 -3.79 13.65
C SER A 105 -17.02 -4.26 12.44
N SER A 106 -17.31 -3.35 11.50
CA SER A 106 -17.95 -3.71 10.21
C SER A 106 -17.02 -4.51 9.29
N VAL A 107 -15.72 -4.48 9.57
CA VAL A 107 -14.67 -5.21 8.82
C VAL A 107 -14.15 -6.43 9.59
N LYS A 108 -14.96 -7.01 10.50
CA LYS A 108 -14.58 -8.21 11.25
C LYS A 108 -14.47 -9.46 10.38
#